data_AF-A0A8T3ZF84-F1
#
_entry.id   AF-A0A8T3ZF84-F1
#
_cell.length_a   1.000
_cell.length_b   1.000
_cell.length_c   1.000
_cell.angle_alpha   90.00
_cell.angle_beta   90.00
_cell.angle_gamma   90.00
#
_symmetry.space_group_name_H-M   'P 1'
#
loop_
_entity.id
_entity.type
_entity.pdbx_description
1 polymer ?
#
loop_
_entity_poly.entity_id
_entity_poly.type
_entity_poly.pdbx_seq_one_letter_code
_entity_poly.pdbx_strand_id
1 'polypeptide(L)'
;MNKKIMIGVVIAIILIVLGIYLIFFSTATGQATSKNNFAKCLSEKGATFYGAAWCGHCQNQKALFGDSFKYVNYVECTLNAQTCQSAGVMAYPTWIINGQKYEGEMTIAFLAKLTECPEP
;
A
#
# COMPACT_ATOMS: atom_id res chain seq x y z
N MET A 1 24.23 43.17 -16.64
CA MET A 1 22.83 42.68 -16.57
C MET A 1 22.03 43.58 -15.63
N ASN A 2 20.86 44.09 -16.04
CA ASN A 2 20.09 45.06 -15.25
C ASN A 2 19.55 44.41 -13.97
N LYS A 3 19.81 45.01 -12.80
CA LYS A 3 19.39 44.48 -11.49
C LYS A 3 17.89 44.17 -11.44
N LYS A 4 17.06 44.94 -12.15
CA LYS A 4 15.60 44.70 -12.27
C LYS A 4 15.28 43.43 -13.08
N ILE A 5 16.02 43.19 -14.17
CA ILE A 5 15.89 41.97 -14.99
C ILE A 5 16.33 40.75 -14.19
N MET A 6 17.43 40.87 -13.44
CA MET A 6 17.97 39.78 -12.60
C MET A 6 16.99 39.40 -11.49
N ILE A 7 16.36 40.38 -10.82
CA ILE A 7 15.31 40.14 -9.82
C ILE A 7 14.09 39.47 -10.45
N GLY A 8 13.64 39.92 -11.62
CA GLY A 8 12.50 39.31 -12.32
C GLY A 8 12.73 37.84 -12.67
N VAL A 9 13.95 37.51 -13.14
CA VAL A 9 14.34 36.13 -13.44
C VAL A 9 14.35 35.25 -12.19
N VAL A 10 14.89 35.75 -11.07
CA VAL A 10 14.92 34.99 -9.81
C VAL A 10 13.51 34.73 -9.28
N ILE A 11 12.60 35.71 -9.32
CA ILE A 11 11.21 35.54 -8.90
C ILE A 11 10.50 34.50 -9.78
N ALA A 12 10.70 34.57 -11.11
CA ALA A 12 10.11 33.60 -12.02
C ALA A 12 10.57 32.16 -11.72
N ILE A 13 11.87 31.96 -11.45
CA ILE A 13 12.42 30.65 -11.08
C ILE A 13 11.80 30.14 -9.77
N ILE A 14 11.67 30.99 -8.75
CA ILE A 14 11.07 30.61 -7.46
C ILE A 14 9.61 30.17 -7.66
N LEU A 15 8.84 30.90 -8.45
CA LEU A 15 7.43 30.55 -8.72
C LEU A 15 7.31 29.22 -9.48
N ILE A 16 8.22 28.96 -10.42
CA ILE A 16 8.26 27.68 -11.16
C ILE A 16 8.60 26.53 -10.21
N VAL A 17 9.62 26.67 -9.37
CA VAL A 17 10.01 25.64 -8.40
C VAL A 17 8.90 25.37 -7.40
N LEU A 18 8.25 26.43 -6.89
CA LEU A 18 7.12 26.31 -5.99
C LEU A 18 5.93 25.61 -6.67
N GLY A 19 5.63 25.95 -7.92
CA GLY A 19 4.59 25.30 -8.71
C GLY A 19 4.84 23.80 -8.90
N ILE A 20 6.07 23.42 -9.30
CA ILE A 20 6.46 22.01 -9.46
C ILE A 20 6.37 21.26 -8.14
N TYR A 21 6.84 21.88 -7.05
CA TYR A 21 6.77 21.29 -5.71
C TYR A 21 5.32 21.01 -5.28
N LEU A 22 4.41 21.97 -5.48
CA LEU A 22 3.00 21.81 -5.14
C LEU A 22 2.33 20.69 -5.96
N ILE A 23 2.60 20.62 -7.26
CA ILE A 23 2.08 19.55 -8.12
C ILE A 23 2.58 18.19 -7.63
N PHE A 24 3.89 18.04 -7.41
CA PHE A 24 4.47 16.79 -6.93
C PHE A 24 3.88 16.38 -5.56
N PHE A 25 3.76 17.33 -4.63
CA PHE A 25 3.19 17.08 -3.30
C PHE A 25 1.72 16.64 -3.36
N SER A 26 0.90 17.26 -4.21
CA SER A 26 -0.49 16.87 -4.41
C SER A 26 -0.63 15.44 -4.98
N THR A 27 0.21 15.06 -5.94
CA THR A 27 0.17 13.70 -6.50
C THR A 27 0.57 12.63 -5.48
N ALA A 28 1.59 12.89 -4.66
CA ALA A 28 2.05 11.98 -3.62
C ALA A 28 0.97 11.75 -2.54
N THR A 29 0.29 12.81 -2.11
CA THR A 29 -0.81 12.71 -1.13
C THR A 29 -2.02 11.99 -1.69
N GLY A 30 -2.36 12.20 -2.98
CA GLY A 30 -3.41 11.46 -3.67
C GLY A 30 -3.14 9.96 -3.71
N GLN A 31 -1.95 9.54 -4.12
CA GLN A 31 -1.58 8.12 -4.19
C GLN A 31 -1.57 7.45 -2.81
N ALA A 32 -1.02 8.10 -1.79
CA ALA A 32 -1.02 7.58 -0.43
C ALA A 32 -2.45 7.40 0.12
N THR A 33 -3.35 8.34 -0.18
CA THR A 33 -4.76 8.26 0.21
C THR A 33 -5.46 7.07 -0.47
N SER A 34 -5.22 6.90 -1.77
CA SER A 34 -5.77 5.80 -2.56
C SER A 34 -5.37 4.42 -2.01
N LYS A 35 -4.05 4.22 -1.76
CA LYS A 35 -3.54 2.98 -1.15
C LYS A 35 -4.06 2.73 0.26
N ASN A 36 -4.21 3.78 1.07
CA ASN A 36 -4.81 3.67 2.40
C ASN A 36 -6.27 3.20 2.33
N ASN A 37 -7.05 3.76 1.41
CA ASN A 37 -8.45 3.39 1.24
C ASN A 37 -8.59 1.96 0.74
N PHE A 38 -7.75 1.54 -0.21
CA PHE A 38 -7.71 0.16 -0.66
C PHE A 38 -7.38 -0.81 0.48
N ALA A 39 -6.31 -0.56 1.23
CA ALA A 39 -5.90 -1.41 2.36
C ALA A 39 -6.98 -1.50 3.45
N LYS A 40 -7.68 -0.40 3.78
CA LYS A 40 -8.82 -0.40 4.70
C LYS A 40 -9.99 -1.20 4.16
N CYS A 41 -10.35 -1.00 2.89
CA CYS A 41 -11.43 -1.73 2.24
C CYS A 41 -11.20 -3.25 2.27
N LEU A 42 -9.96 -3.71 2.02
CA LEU A 42 -9.61 -5.13 2.16
C LEU A 42 -9.99 -5.66 3.55
N SER A 43 -9.57 -4.96 4.59
CA SER A 43 -9.85 -5.33 5.98
C SER A 43 -11.33 -5.28 6.34
N GLU A 44 -12.07 -4.27 5.84
CA GLU A 44 -13.52 -4.16 6.00
C GLU A 44 -14.27 -5.30 5.31
N LYS A 45 -13.75 -5.79 4.18
CA LYS A 45 -14.25 -6.99 3.48
C LYS A 45 -13.78 -8.30 4.11
N GLY A 46 -13.08 -8.24 5.24
CA GLY A 46 -12.60 -9.42 5.97
C GLY A 46 -11.41 -10.13 5.32
N ALA A 47 -10.77 -9.52 4.32
CA ALA A 47 -9.54 -10.07 3.73
C ALA A 47 -8.42 -10.03 4.78
N THR A 48 -7.92 -11.21 5.14
CA THR A 48 -6.88 -11.35 6.16
C THR A 48 -5.63 -11.96 5.52
N PHE A 49 -4.51 -11.28 5.71
CA PHE A 49 -3.19 -11.73 5.28
C PHE A 49 -2.51 -12.49 6.41
N TYR A 50 -2.07 -13.71 6.12
CA TYR A 50 -1.32 -14.57 7.03
C TYR A 50 0.10 -14.74 6.50
N GLY A 51 1.09 -14.47 7.33
CA GLY A 51 2.47 -14.56 6.90
C GLY A 51 3.46 -14.44 8.04
N ALA A 52 4.73 -14.27 7.68
CA ALA A 52 5.81 -14.08 8.64
C ALA A 52 6.70 -12.89 8.26
N ALA A 53 7.21 -12.16 9.25
CA ALA A 53 8.08 -11.00 9.01
C ALA A 53 9.38 -11.34 8.28
N TRP A 54 9.94 -12.54 8.51
CA TRP A 54 11.16 -13.03 7.86
C TRP A 54 10.93 -13.61 6.46
N CYS A 55 9.68 -13.82 6.06
CA CYS A 55 9.35 -14.46 4.78
C CYS A 55 9.51 -13.45 3.63
N GLY A 56 10.38 -13.75 2.67
CA GLY A 56 10.68 -12.87 1.54
C GLY A 56 9.45 -12.55 0.67
N HIS A 57 8.65 -13.56 0.34
CA HIS A 57 7.39 -13.35 -0.40
C HIS A 57 6.38 -12.48 0.36
N CYS A 58 6.40 -12.56 1.69
CA CYS A 58 5.56 -11.75 2.55
C CYS A 58 6.02 -10.29 2.55
N GLN A 59 7.33 -10.05 2.51
CA GLN A 59 7.90 -8.70 2.37
C GLN A 59 7.57 -8.11 1.01
N ASN A 60 7.64 -8.89 -0.07
CA ASN A 60 7.23 -8.47 -1.42
C ASN A 60 5.75 -8.06 -1.44
N GLN A 61 4.86 -8.89 -0.89
CA GLN A 61 3.44 -8.55 -0.79
C GLN A 61 3.24 -7.23 -0.02
N LYS A 62 3.89 -7.07 1.14
CA LYS A 62 3.82 -5.85 1.95
C LYS A 62 4.30 -4.62 1.19
N ALA A 63 5.36 -4.75 0.38
CA ALA A 63 5.92 -3.66 -0.40
C ALA A 63 4.94 -3.09 -1.44
N LEU A 64 3.99 -3.89 -1.95
CA LEU A 64 2.93 -3.39 -2.86
C LEU A 64 2.05 -2.32 -2.18
N PHE A 65 1.87 -2.42 -0.86
CA PHE A 65 1.09 -1.48 -0.06
C PHE A 65 1.95 -0.36 0.55
N GLY A 66 3.25 -0.60 0.78
CA GLY A 66 4.11 0.33 1.52
C GLY A 66 3.54 0.62 2.91
N ASP A 67 3.57 1.88 3.33
CA ASP A 67 3.05 2.32 4.63
C ASP A 67 1.55 2.05 4.84
N SER A 68 0.79 1.88 3.75
CA SER A 68 -0.64 1.55 3.82
C SER A 68 -0.88 0.13 4.33
N PHE A 69 0.13 -0.75 4.34
CA PHE A 69 0.00 -2.11 4.84
C PHE A 69 -0.49 -2.16 6.30
N LYS A 70 -0.23 -1.12 7.10
CA LYS A 70 -0.72 -1.02 8.48
C LYS A 70 -2.24 -1.07 8.62
N TYR A 71 -2.98 -0.85 7.53
CA TYR A 71 -4.44 -0.95 7.49
C TYR A 71 -4.94 -2.33 7.07
N VAL A 72 -4.07 -3.21 6.57
CA VAL A 72 -4.41 -4.59 6.21
C VAL A 72 -4.50 -5.44 7.49
N ASN A 73 -5.55 -6.25 7.60
CA ASN A 73 -5.66 -7.27 8.63
C ASN A 73 -4.53 -8.30 8.45
N TYR A 74 -3.53 -8.24 9.31
CA TYR A 74 -2.35 -9.11 9.26
C TYR A 74 -2.25 -9.99 10.50
N VAL A 75 -2.03 -11.29 10.29
CA VAL A 75 -1.65 -12.23 11.34
C VAL A 75 -0.20 -12.67 11.13
N GLU A 76 0.64 -12.32 12.10
CA GLU A 76 2.02 -12.78 12.19
C GLU A 76 2.07 -14.21 12.73
N CYS A 77 2.27 -15.18 11.85
CA CYS A 77 2.18 -16.60 12.18
C CYS A 77 3.34 -17.10 13.06
N THR A 78 4.48 -16.41 13.09
CA THR A 78 5.56 -16.77 14.04
C THR A 78 5.20 -16.48 15.49
N LEU A 79 4.33 -15.49 15.72
CA LEU A 79 3.85 -15.12 17.05
C LEU A 79 2.49 -15.76 17.38
N ASN A 80 1.72 -16.14 16.35
CA ASN A 80 0.35 -16.63 16.47
C ASN A 80 0.16 -17.99 15.76
N ALA A 81 1.06 -18.94 16.02
CA ALA A 81 1.10 -20.23 15.31
C ALA A 81 -0.26 -20.98 15.36
N GLN A 82 -0.90 -21.03 16.53
CA GLN A 82 -2.19 -21.70 16.69
C GLN A 82 -3.29 -21.05 15.84
N THR A 83 -3.33 -19.71 15.77
CA THR A 83 -4.29 -18.98 14.94
C THR A 83 -4.13 -19.34 13.47
N CYS A 84 -2.90 -19.39 12.97
CA CYS A 84 -2.61 -19.75 11.58
C CYS A 84 -2.92 -21.23 11.28
N GLN A 85 -2.59 -22.13 12.21
CA GLN A 85 -2.92 -23.55 12.08
C GLN A 85 -4.43 -23.78 12.05
N SER A 86 -5.18 -23.16 12.96
CA SER A 86 -6.65 -23.25 13.00
C SER A 86 -7.31 -22.62 11.76
N ALA A 87 -6.69 -21.59 11.18
CA ALA A 87 -7.11 -21.01 9.90
C ALA A 87 -6.71 -21.87 8.68
N GLY A 88 -5.98 -22.98 8.88
CA GLY A 88 -5.55 -23.89 7.83
C GLY A 88 -4.50 -23.30 6.90
N VAL A 89 -3.65 -22.38 7.38
CA VAL A 89 -2.54 -21.80 6.63
C VAL A 89 -1.40 -22.80 6.54
N MET A 90 -1.04 -23.21 5.32
CA MET A 90 0.00 -24.22 5.06
C MET A 90 1.29 -23.62 4.50
N ALA A 91 1.20 -22.43 3.89
CA ALA A 91 2.32 -21.71 3.28
C ALA A 91 2.19 -20.20 3.49
N TYR A 92 3.30 -19.48 3.32
CA TYR A 92 3.32 -18.03 3.41
C TYR A 92 3.72 -17.39 2.07
N PRO A 93 3.14 -16.22 1.75
CA PRO A 93 1.94 -15.67 2.36
C PRO A 93 0.68 -16.46 2.00
N THR A 94 -0.38 -16.32 2.78
CA THR A 94 -1.72 -16.78 2.44
C THR A 94 -2.73 -15.67 2.71
N TRP A 95 -3.59 -15.38 1.76
CA TRP A 95 -4.78 -14.55 1.97
C TRP A 95 -6.00 -15.44 2.24
N ILE A 96 -6.79 -15.09 3.24
CA ILE A 96 -8.13 -15.65 3.43
C ILE A 96 -9.14 -14.55 3.19
N ILE A 97 -9.98 -14.74 2.18
CA ILE A 97 -10.98 -13.77 1.73
C ILE A 97 -12.27 -14.53 1.50
N ASN A 98 -13.36 -14.12 2.18
CA ASN A 98 -14.65 -14.81 2.14
C ASN A 98 -14.55 -16.32 2.44
N GLY A 99 -13.66 -16.70 3.37
CA GLY A 99 -13.41 -18.09 3.74
C GLY A 99 -12.61 -18.92 2.72
N GLN A 100 -12.23 -18.35 1.58
CA GLN A 100 -11.39 -18.99 0.57
C GLN A 100 -9.91 -18.63 0.78
N LYS A 101 -9.03 -19.61 0.60
CA LYS A 101 -7.57 -19.46 0.74
C LYS A 101 -6.91 -19.19 -0.61
N TYR A 102 -6.03 -18.22 -0.65
CA TYR A 102 -5.20 -17.88 -1.79
C TYR A 102 -3.74 -17.83 -1.33
N GLU A 103 -2.97 -18.83 -1.73
CA GLU A 103 -1.58 -19.00 -1.32
C GLU A 103 -0.63 -18.29 -2.29
N GLY A 104 0.44 -17.71 -1.75
CA GLY A 104 1.44 -16.96 -2.51
C GLY A 104 1.14 -15.47 -2.64
N GLU A 105 2.01 -14.78 -3.37
CA GLU A 105 1.88 -13.36 -3.65
C GLU A 105 0.68 -13.09 -4.58
N MET A 106 -0.08 -12.04 -4.28
CA MET A 106 -1.27 -11.60 -4.98
C MET A 106 -1.07 -10.18 -5.51
N THR A 107 -1.47 -9.94 -6.75
CA THR A 107 -1.46 -8.59 -7.30
C THR A 107 -2.56 -7.74 -6.68
N ILE A 108 -2.38 -6.42 -6.71
CA ILE A 108 -3.40 -5.46 -6.25
C ILE A 108 -4.72 -5.65 -7.01
N ALA A 109 -4.66 -5.82 -8.34
CA ALA A 109 -5.83 -6.06 -9.18
C ALA A 109 -6.56 -7.37 -8.82
N PHE A 110 -5.82 -8.43 -8.49
CA PHE A 110 -6.44 -9.69 -8.07
C PHE A 110 -7.15 -9.55 -6.72
N LEU A 111 -6.50 -8.91 -5.75
CA LEU A 111 -7.11 -8.62 -4.45
C LEU A 111 -8.36 -7.73 -4.60
N ALA A 112 -8.27 -6.68 -5.41
CA ALA A 112 -9.39 -5.79 -5.73
C ALA A 112 -10.57 -6.55 -6.36
N LYS A 113 -10.30 -7.45 -7.30
CA LYS A 113 -11.32 -8.31 -7.90
C LYS A 113 -12.01 -9.21 -6.87
N LEU A 114 -11.26 -9.77 -5.92
CA LEU A 114 -11.81 -10.68 -4.90
C LEU A 114 -12.65 -9.96 -3.84
N THR A 115 -12.33 -8.71 -3.52
CA THR A 115 -13.00 -7.93 -2.46
C THR A 115 -13.96 -6.87 -2.97
N GLU A 116 -14.00 -6.67 -4.30
CA GLU A 116 -14.72 -5.57 -4.96
C GLU A 116 -14.28 -4.18 -4.45
N CYS A 117 -13.02 -4.07 -4.02
CA CYS A 117 -12.45 -2.81 -3.58
C CYS A 117 -11.89 -2.01 -4.77
N PRO A 118 -11.98 -0.67 -4.76
CA PRO A 118 -11.39 0.16 -5.81
C PRO A 118 -9.87 0.03 -5.79
N GLU A 119 -9.27 -0.20 -6.97
CA GLU A 119 -7.82 -0.23 -7.10
C GLU A 119 -7.20 1.16 -6.78
N PRO A 120 -6.03 1.17 -6.11
CA PRO A 120 -5.38 2.39 -5.66
C PRO A 120 -4.60 3.15 -6.74
#